data_AF-L0J4S6-F1
#
_entry.id   AF-L0J4S6-F1
#
_cell.length_a   1.000
_cell.length_b   1.000
_cell.length_c   1.000
_cell.angle_alpha   90.00
_cell.angle_beta   90.00
_cell.angle_gamma   90.00
#
_symmetry.space_group_name_H-M   'P 1'
#
loop_
_entity.id
_entity.type
_entity.pdbx_description
1 polymer ?
#
loop_
_entity_poly.entity_id
_entity_poly.type
_entity_poly.pdbx_seq_one_letter_code
_entity_poly.pdbx_strand_id
1 'polypeptide(L)'
;MSDAADRLAQAIRDVVNEAVRAAALEQERPTPAPSRAGELPEIPQDDFLLCPWCNKKHMRHLLPVKEVRHQLGGISPTTFYALVKDGELSLVKIGRRSFVQSEDLDDFVRRRRYDPSG
;
A
#
# COMPACT_ATOMS: atom_id res chain seq x y z
N MET A 1 -61.55 9.65 27.51
CA MET A 1 -60.18 10.20 27.46
C MET A 1 -59.20 9.36 26.63
N SER A 2 -59.38 8.04 26.45
CA SER A 2 -58.43 7.15 25.72
C SER A 2 -58.45 7.30 24.18
N ASP A 3 -59.64 7.49 23.59
CA ASP A 3 -59.86 7.35 22.14
C ASP A 3 -59.09 8.38 21.29
N ALA A 4 -58.90 9.62 21.79
CA ALA A 4 -58.12 10.63 21.07
C ALA A 4 -56.62 10.32 21.04
N ALA A 5 -56.08 9.74 22.11
CA ALA A 5 -54.68 9.34 22.18
C ALA A 5 -54.42 8.11 21.29
N ASP A 6 -55.35 7.15 21.28
CA ASP A 6 -55.26 5.95 20.45
C ASP A 6 -55.32 6.29 18.94
N ARG A 7 -56.16 7.26 18.56
CA ARG A 7 -56.23 7.76 17.17
C ARG A 7 -54.96 8.48 16.74
N LEU A 8 -54.37 9.30 17.62
CA LEU A 8 -53.09 9.96 17.33
C LEU A 8 -51.95 8.94 17.19
N ALA A 9 -51.90 7.96 18.09
CA ALA A 9 -50.92 6.88 18.00
C ALA A 9 -51.06 6.07 16.72
N GLN A 10 -52.30 5.84 16.25
CA GLN A 10 -52.54 5.15 15.00
C GLN A 10 -52.10 6.00 13.79
N ALA A 11 -52.45 7.28 13.75
CA ALA A 11 -52.04 8.19 12.68
C ALA A 11 -50.51 8.28 12.54
N ILE A 12 -49.77 8.32 13.66
CA ILE A 12 -48.31 8.34 13.64
C ILE A 12 -47.75 7.04 13.05
N ARG A 13 -48.29 5.88 13.44
CA ARG A 13 -47.87 4.59 12.88
C ARG A 13 -48.10 4.51 11.37
N ASP A 14 -49.21 5.05 10.89
CA ASP A 14 -49.56 5.00 9.48
C ASP A 14 -48.58 5.84 8.64
N VAL A 15 -48.24 7.05 9.10
CA VAL A 15 -47.24 7.93 8.44
C VAL A 15 -45.85 7.28 8.41
N VAL A 16 -45.43 6.66 9.51
CA VAL A 16 -44.12 5.97 9.56
C VAL A 16 -44.10 4.79 8.59
N ASN A 17 -45.16 3.99 8.56
CA ASN A 17 -45.26 2.85 7.65
C ASN A 17 -45.27 3.26 6.17
N GLU A 18 -45.93 4.38 5.85
CA GLU A 18 -45.92 4.95 4.50
C GLU A 18 -44.51 5.41 4.10
N ALA A 19 -43.82 6.15 4.97
CA ALA A 19 -42.45 6.61 4.72
C ALA A 19 -41.46 5.44 4.54
N VAL A 20 -41.58 4.38 5.35
CA VAL A 20 -40.75 3.18 5.24
C VAL A 20 -40.99 2.45 3.91
N ARG A 21 -42.25 2.35 3.46
CA ARG A 21 -42.58 1.74 2.17
C ARG A 21 -42.06 2.56 0.99
N ALA A 22 -42.16 3.89 1.07
CA ALA A 22 -41.59 4.79 0.05
C ALA A 22 -40.07 4.62 -0.03
N ALA A 23 -39.37 4.56 1.11
CA ALA A 23 -37.93 4.34 1.15
C ALA A 23 -37.51 2.95 0.65
N ALA A 24 -38.31 1.90 0.90
CA ALA A 24 -38.03 0.55 0.42
C ALA A 24 -38.07 0.44 -1.11
N LEU A 25 -38.93 1.22 -1.78
CA LEU A 25 -38.98 1.28 -3.25
C LEU A 25 -37.79 2.04 -3.87
N GLU A 26 -37.17 2.97 -3.13
CA GLU A 26 -36.00 3.72 -3.60
C GLU A 26 -34.66 2.98 -3.40
N GLN A 27 -34.58 2.04 -2.45
CA GLN A 27 -33.35 1.29 -2.12
C GLN A 27 -32.98 0.21 -3.15
N GLU A 28 -33.87 -0.12 -4.09
CA GLU A 28 -33.58 -1.03 -5.21
C GLU A 28 -32.90 -0.35 -6.40
N ARG A 29 -32.13 0.72 -6.20
CA ARG A 29 -31.12 1.07 -7.21
C ARG A 29 -29.93 0.13 -7.03
N PRO A 30 -29.72 -0.87 -7.91
CA PRO A 30 -28.49 -1.64 -7.87
C PRO A 30 -27.34 -0.65 -7.98
N THR A 31 -26.46 -0.67 -6.98
CA THR A 31 -25.18 0.04 -7.10
C THR A 31 -24.54 -0.50 -8.36
N PRO A 32 -24.26 0.33 -9.39
CA PRO A 32 -23.56 -0.17 -10.55
C PRO A 32 -22.26 -0.78 -10.04
N ALA A 33 -22.00 -2.04 -10.43
CA ALA A 33 -20.75 -2.69 -10.12
C ALA A 33 -19.62 -1.70 -10.49
N PRO A 34 -18.60 -1.50 -9.62
CA PRO A 34 -17.48 -0.66 -9.99
C PRO A 34 -17.00 -1.16 -11.34
N SER A 35 -16.99 -0.29 -12.35
CA SER A 35 -16.51 -0.61 -13.68
C SER A 35 -15.12 -1.20 -13.51
N ARG A 36 -15.04 -2.52 -13.63
CA ARG A 36 -13.77 -3.23 -13.51
C ARG A 36 -12.90 -2.76 -14.67
N ALA A 37 -11.71 -2.30 -14.29
CA ALA A 37 -10.60 -1.99 -15.18
C ALA A 37 -10.89 -0.87 -16.19
N GLY A 38 -10.73 0.37 -15.75
CA GLY A 38 -9.83 1.21 -16.55
C GLY A 38 -8.50 0.46 -16.56
N GLU A 39 -7.97 0.13 -17.74
CA GLU A 39 -6.63 -0.43 -17.87
C GLU A 39 -5.72 0.34 -16.92
N LEU A 40 -5.11 -0.39 -15.98
CA LEU A 40 -4.00 0.18 -15.22
C LEU A 40 -3.06 0.70 -16.31
N PRO A 41 -2.74 2.00 -16.38
CA PRO A 41 -1.92 2.51 -17.45
C PRO A 41 -0.68 1.62 -17.50
N GLU A 42 -0.43 1.01 -18.67
CA GLU A 42 0.79 0.26 -18.87
C GLU A 42 1.91 1.26 -18.69
N ILE A 43 2.48 1.31 -17.49
CA ILE A 43 3.64 2.15 -17.21
C ILE A 43 4.72 1.58 -18.12
N PRO A 44 5.19 2.33 -19.14
CA PRO A 44 6.25 1.86 -20.01
C PRO A 44 7.42 1.46 -19.12
N GLN A 45 7.84 0.19 -19.19
CA GLN A 45 8.87 -0.33 -18.29
C GLN A 45 10.21 0.41 -18.43
N ASP A 46 10.39 1.11 -19.55
CA ASP A 46 11.57 1.88 -19.90
C ASP A 46 11.70 3.22 -19.14
N ASP A 47 10.60 3.76 -18.59
CA ASP A 47 10.60 5.08 -17.92
C ASP A 47 11.18 5.06 -16.49
N PHE A 48 11.45 3.88 -15.91
CA PHE A 48 12.16 3.79 -14.63
C PHE A 48 13.65 4.13 -14.74
N LEU A 49 14.16 4.38 -15.95
CA LEU A 49 15.51 4.85 -16.16
C LEU A 49 15.67 6.34 -15.91
N LEU A 50 14.60 7.12 -15.71
CA LEU A 50 14.68 8.56 -15.50
C LEU A 50 13.72 9.00 -14.38
N CYS A 51 14.27 9.68 -13.37
CA CYS A 51 13.46 10.25 -12.29
C CYS A 51 12.56 11.38 -12.84
N PRO A 52 11.22 11.35 -12.62
CA PRO A 52 10.29 12.37 -13.14
C PRO A 52 10.53 13.79 -12.61
N TRP A 53 11.31 13.93 -11.55
CA TRP A 53 11.57 15.19 -10.86
C TRP A 53 12.85 15.86 -11.33
N CYS A 54 13.77 15.13 -11.97
CA CYS A 54 15.05 15.69 -12.41
C CYS A 54 15.54 15.22 -13.79
N ASN A 55 14.76 14.41 -14.52
CA ASN A 55 15.06 13.89 -15.87
C ASN A 55 16.48 13.31 -16.01
N LYS A 56 16.94 12.62 -14.96
CA LYS A 56 18.22 11.93 -14.90
C LYS A 56 18.02 10.51 -14.40
N LYS A 57 18.91 9.60 -14.80
CA LYS A 57 18.95 8.21 -14.32
C LYS A 57 19.48 8.16 -12.89
N HIS A 58 18.63 8.54 -11.94
CA HIS A 58 18.94 8.38 -10.53
C HIS A 58 18.50 6.98 -10.13
N MET A 59 19.50 6.16 -9.78
CA MET A 59 19.27 4.92 -9.04
C MET A 59 18.43 5.26 -7.81
N ARG A 60 17.50 4.38 -7.42
CA ARG A 60 16.74 4.56 -6.18
C ARG A 60 17.73 4.58 -5.01
N HIS A 61 18.00 5.76 -4.45
CA HIS A 61 18.95 5.93 -3.35
C HIS A 61 18.59 5.10 -2.11
N LEU A 62 17.31 4.76 -1.93
CA LEU A 62 16.81 3.96 -0.82
C LEU A 62 16.06 2.74 -1.34
N LEU A 63 16.58 1.57 -1.02
CA LEU A 63 16.04 0.27 -1.39
C LEU A 63 15.26 -0.34 -0.21
N PRO A 64 14.01 -0.80 -0.40
CA PRO A 64 13.28 -1.53 0.62
C PRO A 64 14.02 -2.81 1.04
N VAL A 65 13.97 -3.18 2.33
CA VAL A 65 14.65 -4.39 2.86
C VAL A 65 14.31 -5.66 2.07
N LYS A 66 13.06 -5.83 1.62
CA LYS A 66 12.65 -6.99 0.82
C LYS A 66 13.43 -7.07 -0.51
N GLU A 67 13.63 -5.93 -1.16
CA GLU A 67 14.33 -5.83 -2.43
C GLU A 67 15.83 -6.09 -2.25
N VAL A 68 16.44 -5.46 -1.24
CA VAL A 68 17.86 -5.66 -0.88
C VAL A 68 18.16 -7.14 -0.62
N ARG A 69 17.32 -7.81 0.16
CA ARG A 69 17.45 -9.25 0.43
C ARG A 69 17.40 -10.08 -0.84
N HIS A 70 16.54 -9.72 -1.78
CA HIS A 70 16.45 -10.40 -3.07
C HIS A 70 17.71 -10.18 -3.91
N GLN A 71 18.20 -8.95 -3.98
CA GLN A 71 19.44 -8.61 -4.68
C GLN A 71 20.68 -9.32 -4.09
N LEU A 72 20.69 -9.55 -2.78
CA LEU A 72 21.73 -10.34 -2.09
C LEU A 72 21.58 -11.86 -2.27
N GLY A 73 20.77 -12.33 -3.23
CA GLY A 73 20.56 -13.77 -3.47
C GLY A 73 19.42 -14.39 -2.66
N GLY A 74 18.49 -13.58 -2.15
CA GLY A 74 17.30 -14.06 -1.44
C GLY A 74 17.54 -14.43 0.02
N ILE A 75 18.50 -13.79 0.69
CA ILE A 75 18.86 -14.13 2.07
C ILE A 75 17.68 -14.00 3.06
N SER A 76 17.75 -14.76 4.14
CA SER A 76 16.74 -14.72 5.20
C SER A 76 16.70 -13.34 5.90
N PRO A 77 15.57 -12.96 6.55
CA PRO A 77 15.50 -11.72 7.32
C PRO A 77 16.51 -11.71 8.47
N THR A 78 16.70 -12.84 9.15
CA THR A 78 17.64 -12.97 10.27
C THR A 78 19.08 -12.73 9.82
N THR A 79 19.48 -13.30 8.68
CA THR A 79 20.80 -13.03 8.08
C THR A 79 20.96 -11.55 7.70
N PHE A 80 19.93 -10.95 7.11
CA PHE A 80 19.96 -9.53 6.77
C PHE A 80 20.16 -8.64 8.00
N TYR A 81 19.40 -8.87 9.07
CA TYR A 81 19.55 -8.07 10.29
C TYR A 81 20.85 -8.36 11.05
N ALA A 82 21.46 -9.53 10.88
CA ALA A 82 22.82 -9.77 11.35
C ALA A 82 23.82 -8.86 10.64
N LEU A 83 23.78 -8.76 9.30
CA LEU A 83 24.64 -7.84 8.53
C LEU A 83 24.46 -6.38 8.95
N VAL A 84 23.22 -5.95 9.20
CA VAL A 84 22.93 -4.60 9.71
C VAL A 84 23.53 -4.40 11.10
N LYS A 85 23.41 -5.39 11.98
CA LYS A 85 23.96 -5.34 13.34
C LYS A 85 25.50 -5.31 13.34
N ASP A 86 26.11 -6.04 12.41
CA ASP A 86 27.56 -6.09 12.22
C ASP A 86 28.11 -4.81 11.54
N GLY A 87 27.22 -3.91 11.10
CA GLY A 87 27.60 -2.63 10.48
C GLY A 87 27.94 -2.76 8.99
N GLU A 88 27.69 -3.91 8.38
CA GLU A 88 27.98 -4.17 6.96
C GLU A 88 27.00 -3.47 6.01
N LEU A 89 25.76 -3.24 6.48
CA LEU A 89 24.69 -2.56 5.74
C LEU A 89 24.06 -1.48 6.62
N SER A 90 23.85 -0.27 6.07
CA SER A 90 23.14 0.81 6.78
C SER A 90 21.63 0.67 6.65
N LEU A 91 20.91 0.78 7.77
CA LEU A 91 19.46 0.74 7.80
C LEU A 91 18.89 2.13 8.12
N VAL A 92 18.17 2.71 7.16
CA VAL A 92 17.45 3.97 7.32
C VAL A 92 15.97 3.67 7.60
N LYS A 93 15.44 4.23 8.69
CA LYS A 93 14.03 4.08 9.05
C LYS A 93 13.24 5.32 8.63
N ILE A 94 12.19 5.12 7.84
CA ILE A 94 11.25 6.17 7.41
C ILE A 94 9.84 5.75 7.83
N GLY A 95 9.36 6.36 8.91
CA GLY A 95 8.10 5.98 9.55
C GLY A 95 8.08 4.50 9.96
N ARG A 96 7.13 3.74 9.41
CA ARG A 96 6.97 2.29 9.68
C ARG A 96 7.80 1.38 8.77
N ARG A 97 8.53 1.94 7.80
CA ARG A 97 9.29 1.18 6.80
C ARG A 97 10.79 1.37 7.01
N SER A 98 11.54 0.37 6.60
CA SER A 98 13.00 0.37 6.64
C SER A 98 13.57 0.23 5.23
N PHE A 99 14.66 0.94 4.99
CA PHE A 99 15.35 1.04 3.73
C PHE A 99 16.86 0.89 3.94
N VAL A 100 17.57 0.53 2.89
CA VAL A 100 19.04 0.49 2.83
C VAL A 100 19.47 1.44 1.72
N GLN A 101 20.59 2.14 1.90
CA GLN A 101 21.12 2.97 0.83
C GLN A 101 21.64 2.10 -0.31
N SER A 102 21.36 2.48 -1.55
CA SER A 102 21.83 1.71 -2.72
C SER A 102 23.36 1.62 -2.77
N GLU A 103 24.03 2.71 -2.38
CA GLU A 103 25.47 2.87 -2.39
C GLU A 103 26.13 1.91 -1.39
N ASP A 104 25.56 1.76 -0.19
CA ASP A 104 26.06 0.81 0.82
C ASP A 104 25.94 -0.65 0.37
N LEU A 105 24.85 -0.97 -0.34
CA LEU A 105 24.66 -2.32 -0.89
C LEU A 105 25.69 -2.61 -1.98
N ASP A 106 25.91 -1.65 -2.89
CA ASP A 106 26.93 -1.77 -3.93
C ASP A 106 28.33 -1.93 -3.34
N ASP A 107 28.65 -1.13 -2.32
CA ASP A 107 29.94 -1.21 -1.61
C ASP A 107 30.11 -2.56 -0.92
N PHE A 108 29.08 -3.07 -0.23
CA PHE A 108 29.10 -4.40 0.38
C PHE A 108 29.41 -5.49 -0.65
N VAL A 109 28.73 -5.47 -1.80
CA VAL A 109 28.95 -6.46 -2.87
C VAL A 109 30.36 -6.32 -3.47
N ARG A 110 30.86 -5.10 -3.66
CA ARG A 110 32.23 -4.86 -4.15
C ARG A 110 33.28 -5.41 -3.18
N ARG A 111 33.15 -5.13 -1.88
CA ARG A 111 34.06 -5.66 -0.85
C ARG A 111 34.10 -7.18 -0.85
N ARG A 112 32.95 -7.83 -1.02
CA ARG A 112 32.85 -9.32 -1.05
C ARG A 112 33.32 -9.95 -2.36
N ARG A 113 33.25 -9.23 -3.48
CA ARG A 113 33.85 -9.68 -4.76
C ARG A 113 35.38 -9.61 -4.72
N TYR A 114 35.94 -8.68 -3.95
CA TYR A 114 37.37 -8.53 -3.72
C TYR A 114 37.76 -9.23 -2.41
N ASP A 115 37.60 -10.54 -2.36
CA ASP A 115 38.29 -11.35 -1.35
C ASP A 115 39.59 -11.88 -1.97
N PRO A 116 40.76 -11.29 -1.68
CA PRO A 116 42.05 -11.81 -2.14
C PRO A 116 42.49 -13.08 -1.39
N SER A 117 41.67 -13.56 -0.44
CA SER A 117 41.99 -14.64 0.49
C SER A 117 41.40 -16.00 0.09
N GLY A 118 40.93 -16.13 -1.15
CA GLY A 118 40.48 -17.41 -1.72
C GLY A 118 41.56 -18.47 -1.73
#